data_AF-A0A9P5SBE7-F1
#
_entry.id   AF-A0A9P5SBE7-F1
#
_cell.length_a   1.000
_cell.length_b   1.000
_cell.length_c   1.000
_cell.angle_alpha   90.00
_cell.angle_beta   90.00
_cell.angle_gamma   90.00
#
_symmetry.space_group_name_H-M   'P 1'
#
loop_
_entity.id
_entity.type
_entity.pdbx_description
1 polymer ?
#
loop_
_entity_poly.entity_id
_entity_poly.type
_entity_poly.pdbx_seq_one_letter_code
_entity_poly.pdbx_strand_id
1 'polypeptide(L)'
;MKKAEEMGREWTPLTVHELIRFLAFVIYRGIFPSRRYSDYFKTDVRMPSHINFFMPSRRIEQIKRFLHISGPEDHIPGDEAYYDKVRPLMEHVQEVSKCYYVPSTNVAVDKMI
;
A
#
# COMPACT_ATOMS: atom_id res chain seq x y z
N MET A 1 -0.56 -28.30 -30.64
CA MET A 1 0.02 -27.05 -30.11
C MET A 1 -0.06 -27.11 -28.59
N LYS A 2 1.08 -27.07 -27.88
CA LYS A 2 1.10 -27.06 -26.41
C LYS A 2 0.52 -25.72 -25.93
N LYS A 3 -0.41 -25.76 -24.97
CA LYS A 3 -0.84 -24.57 -24.20
C LYS A 3 0.42 -23.98 -23.59
N ALA A 4 0.66 -22.68 -23.83
CA ALA A 4 1.61 -21.95 -23.01
C ALA A 4 1.05 -21.98 -21.58
N GLU A 5 1.72 -22.70 -20.68
CA GLU A 5 1.55 -22.44 -19.26
C GLU A 5 1.86 -20.96 -19.05
N GLU A 6 0.87 -20.19 -18.59
CA GLU A 6 1.09 -18.82 -18.15
C GLU A 6 1.98 -18.90 -16.91
N MET A 7 3.30 -18.89 -17.13
CA MET A 7 4.27 -18.75 -16.06
C MET A 7 4.00 -17.41 -15.38
N GLY A 8 3.31 -17.46 -14.25
CA GLY A 8 3.09 -16.30 -13.39
C GLY A 8 4.43 -15.64 -13.08
N ARG A 9 4.44 -14.31 -12.95
CA ARG A 9 5.65 -13.57 -12.58
C ARG A 9 6.12 -14.06 -11.22
N GLU A 10 7.37 -14.48 -11.12
CA GLU A 10 7.96 -14.92 -9.86
C GLU A 10 7.92 -13.79 -8.82
N TRP A 11 7.58 -14.14 -7.58
CA TRP A 11 7.60 -13.23 -6.46
C TRP A 11 9.02 -13.09 -5.93
N THR A 12 9.47 -11.85 -5.75
CA THR A 12 10.73 -11.54 -5.08
C THR A 12 10.46 -10.89 -3.73
N PRO A 13 11.17 -11.30 -2.66
CA PRO A 13 11.02 -10.70 -1.33
C PRO A 13 11.08 -9.18 -1.37
N LEU A 14 10.21 -8.53 -0.59
CA LEU A 14 10.14 -7.08 -0.51
C LEU A 14 11.25 -6.55 0.38
N THR A 15 12.04 -5.60 -0.13
CA THR A 15 13.03 -4.88 0.68
C THR A 15 12.43 -3.63 1.33
N VAL A 16 13.04 -3.14 2.40
CA VAL A 16 12.64 -1.88 3.06
C VAL A 16 12.70 -0.69 2.09
N HIS A 17 13.74 -0.60 1.26
CA HIS A 17 13.86 0.46 0.26
C HIS A 17 12.74 0.42 -0.78
N GLU A 18 12.35 -0.76 -1.23
CA GLU A 18 11.21 -0.91 -2.14
C GLU A 18 9.89 -0.55 -1.45
N LEU A 19 9.69 -0.95 -0.19
CA LEU A 19 8.50 -0.56 0.57
C LEU A 19 8.40 0.96 0.71
N ILE A 20 9.49 1.65 1.04
CA ILE A 20 9.52 3.12 1.12
C ILE A 20 9.16 3.75 -0.23
N ARG A 21 9.73 3.25 -1.34
CA ARG A 21 9.39 3.75 -2.68
C ARG A 21 7.92 3.50 -3.05
N PHE A 22 7.37 2.36 -2.64
CA PHE A 22 5.96 2.05 -2.82
C PHE A 22 5.07 3.01 -2.02
N LEU A 23 5.40 3.30 -0.76
CA LEU A 23 4.68 4.28 0.07
C LEU A 23 4.78 5.69 -0.52
N ALA A 24 5.96 6.09 -1.01
CA ALA A 24 6.14 7.35 -1.70
C ALA A 24 5.23 7.46 -2.93
N PHE A 25 5.07 6.38 -3.70
CA PHE A 25 4.12 6.32 -4.81
C PHE A 25 2.66 6.44 -4.32
N VAL A 26 2.28 5.79 -3.22
CA VAL A 26 0.92 5.92 -2.64
C VAL A 26 0.63 7.38 -2.25
N ILE A 27 1.57 8.04 -1.57
CA ILE A 27 1.46 9.47 -1.19
C ILE A 27 1.37 10.35 -2.44
N TYR A 28 2.25 10.13 -3.40
CA TYR A 28 2.28 10.88 -4.66
C TYR A 28 0.93 10.82 -5.39
N ARG A 29 0.27 9.65 -5.43
CA ARG A 29 -1.06 9.50 -6.03
C ARG A 29 -2.15 10.30 -5.32
N GLY A 30 -2.00 10.57 -4.03
CA GLY A 30 -2.88 11.45 -3.28
C GLY A 30 -2.70 12.94 -3.64
N ILE A 31 -1.46 13.33 -3.95
CA ILE A 31 -1.10 14.71 -4.33
C ILE A 31 -1.43 14.99 -5.80
N PHE A 32 -1.14 14.05 -6.70
CA PHE A 32 -1.34 14.17 -8.14
C PHE A 32 -2.36 13.13 -8.64
N PRO A 33 -3.66 13.34 -8.40
CA PRO A 33 -4.68 12.39 -8.79
C PRO A 33 -4.80 12.30 -10.31
N SER A 34 -4.71 11.07 -10.83
CA SER A 34 -4.98 10.74 -12.22
C SER A 34 -6.22 9.87 -12.38
N ARG A 35 -6.90 10.00 -13.52
CA ARG A 35 -8.16 9.30 -13.83
C ARG A 35 -7.98 7.78 -13.85
N ARG A 36 -6.86 7.29 -14.39
CA ARG A 36 -6.58 5.85 -14.46
C ARG A 36 -5.26 5.54 -13.76
N TYR A 37 -5.22 4.39 -13.09
CA TYR A 37 -4.00 3.88 -12.45
C TYR A 37 -2.86 3.69 -13.46
N SER A 38 -3.18 3.28 -14.69
CA SER A 38 -2.18 3.09 -15.75
C SER A 38 -1.55 4.40 -16.23
N ASP A 39 -2.21 5.55 -16.02
CA ASP A 39 -1.70 6.84 -16.49
C ASP A 39 -0.43 7.26 -15.72
N TYR A 40 -0.23 6.78 -14.50
CA TYR A 40 0.99 7.01 -13.71
C TYR A 40 2.25 6.37 -14.33
N PHE A 41 2.08 5.39 -15.21
CA PHE A 41 3.20 4.65 -15.82
C PHE A 41 3.39 4.98 -17.30
N LYS A 42 2.59 5.89 -17.85
CA LYS A 42 2.73 6.33 -19.23
C LYS A 42 3.91 7.28 -19.36
N THR A 43 4.65 7.12 -20.44
CA THR A 43 5.67 8.10 -20.85
C THR A 43 4.98 9.11 -21.77
N ASP A 44 4.38 10.14 -21.18
CA ASP A 44 3.78 11.27 -21.88
C ASP A 44 4.45 12.54 -21.38
N VAL A 45 4.86 13.43 -22.28
CA VAL A 45 5.55 14.70 -21.95
C VAL A 45 4.70 15.60 -21.04
N ARG A 46 3.38 15.42 -21.03
CA ARG A 46 2.42 16.19 -20.22
C ARG A 46 2.22 15.62 -18.83
N MET A 47 2.73 14.42 -18.55
CA MET A 47 2.58 13.75 -17.27
C MET A 47 3.95 13.69 -16.58
N PRO A 48 4.00 13.76 -15.23
CA PRO A 48 5.26 13.61 -14.52
C PRO A 48 5.84 12.21 -14.80
N SER A 49 6.86 12.13 -15.65
CA SER A 49 7.43 10.87 -16.16
C SER A 49 8.33 10.15 -15.15
N HIS A 50 8.30 10.55 -13.88
CA HIS A 50 9.30 10.16 -12.89
C HIS A 50 9.00 8.83 -12.20
N ILE A 51 7.76 8.32 -12.26
CA ILE A 51 7.38 7.14 -11.45
C ILE A 51 8.12 5.88 -11.90
N ASN A 52 8.23 5.67 -13.23
CA ASN A 52 8.96 4.52 -13.79
C ASN A 52 10.46 4.56 -13.49
N PHE A 53 11.03 5.72 -13.16
CA PHE A 53 12.43 5.84 -12.74
C PHE A 53 12.66 5.24 -11.34
N PHE A 54 11.70 5.39 -10.42
CA PHE A 54 11.86 4.93 -9.04
C PHE A 54 11.57 3.44 -8.86
N MET A 55 10.58 2.91 -9.57
CA MET A 55 10.24 1.49 -9.53
C MET A 55 9.48 1.07 -10.80
N PRO A 56 9.77 -0.09 -11.40
CA PRO A 56 9.00 -0.61 -12.52
C PRO A 56 7.52 -0.78 -12.15
N SER A 57 6.63 -0.38 -13.06
CA SER A 57 5.16 -0.51 -12.88
C SER A 57 4.73 -1.91 -12.44
N ARG A 58 5.33 -2.94 -13.05
CA ARG A 58 5.08 -4.36 -12.74
C ARG A 58 5.42 -4.72 -11.29
N ARG A 59 6.47 -4.13 -10.71
CA ARG A 59 6.87 -4.36 -9.32
C ARG A 59 5.90 -3.68 -8.36
N ILE A 60 5.48 -2.45 -8.68
CA ILE A 60 4.43 -1.74 -7.91
C ILE A 60 3.13 -2.55 -7.90
N GLU A 61 2.72 -3.11 -9.05
CA GLU A 61 1.55 -3.99 -9.13
C GLU A 61 1.70 -5.25 -8.28
N GLN A 62 2.87 -5.90 -8.28
CA GLN A 62 3.13 -7.07 -7.45
C GLN A 62 3.04 -6.73 -5.96
N ILE A 63 3.72 -5.67 -5.52
CA ILE A 63 3.67 -5.22 -4.12
C ILE A 63 2.23 -4.89 -3.73
N LYS A 64 1.50 -4.12 -4.54
CA LYS A 64 0.10 -3.80 -4.28
C LYS A 64 -0.79 -5.04 -4.11
N ARG A 65 -0.51 -6.13 -4.83
CA ARG A 65 -1.31 -7.36 -4.80
C ARG A 65 -0.95 -8.28 -3.63
N PHE A 66 0.32 -8.32 -3.22
CA PHE A 66 0.84 -9.35 -2.30
C PHE A 66 1.42 -8.78 -0.99
N LEU A 67 1.38 -7.46 -0.77
CA LEU A 67 1.75 -6.88 0.51
C LEU A 67 0.69 -7.25 1.56
N HIS A 68 1.12 -8.01 2.57
CA HIS A 68 0.32 -8.38 3.74
C HIS A 68 0.93 -7.74 4.99
N ILE A 69 0.08 -7.28 5.90
CA ILE A 69 0.49 -6.69 7.17
C ILE A 69 0.55 -7.74 8.27
N SER A 70 -0.44 -8.64 8.31
CA SER A 70 -0.47 -9.79 9.20
C SER A 70 -0.16 -11.09 8.43
N GLY A 71 0.48 -12.04 9.12
CA GLY A 71 0.70 -13.39 8.63
C GLY A 71 -0.51 -14.31 8.87
N PRO A 72 -0.54 -15.50 8.24
CA PRO A 72 -1.53 -16.54 8.53
C PRO A 72 -1.58 -16.95 10.00
N GLU A 73 -0.44 -16.87 10.69
CA GLU A 73 -0.27 -17.18 12.11
C GLU A 73 -0.94 -16.18 13.06
N ASP A 74 -1.19 -14.95 12.60
CA ASP A 74 -1.86 -13.90 13.39
C ASP A 74 -3.39 -14.08 13.42
N HIS A 75 -3.90 -15.10 12.73
CA HIS A 75 -5.31 -15.42 12.68
C HIS A 75 -5.75 -16.12 13.98
N ILE A 76 -6.68 -15.49 14.71
CA ILE A 76 -7.28 -16.05 15.92
C ILE A 76 -8.60 -16.73 15.51
N PRO A 77 -8.69 -18.08 15.54
CA PRO A 77 -9.91 -18.79 15.17
C PRO A 77 -11.07 -18.39 16.10
N GLY A 78 -12.18 -17.93 15.53
CA GLY A 78 -13.39 -17.55 16.28
C GLY A 78 -13.46 -16.09 16.74
N ASP A 79 -12.42 -15.28 16.52
CA ASP A 79 -12.40 -13.82 16.70
C ASP A 79 -12.06 -13.12 15.38
N GLU A 80 -12.70 -13.57 14.30
CA GLU A 80 -12.40 -13.11 12.94
C GLU A 80 -13.05 -11.75 12.67
N ALA A 81 -12.49 -10.68 13.22
CA ALA A 81 -12.92 -9.35 12.84
C ALA A 81 -12.44 -9.09 11.41
N TYR A 82 -13.31 -8.49 10.57
CA TYR A 82 -13.02 -8.20 9.17
C TYR A 82 -11.68 -7.45 8.96
N TYR A 83 -11.27 -6.65 9.95
CA TYR A 83 -10.08 -5.80 9.91
C TYR A 83 -8.81 -6.43 10.49
N ASP A 84 -8.81 -7.71 10.87
CA ASP A 84 -7.64 -8.37 11.50
C ASP A 84 -6.39 -8.33 10.65
N LYS A 85 -6.58 -8.42 9.33
CA LYS A 85 -5.50 -8.36 8.35
C LYS A 85 -4.70 -7.06 8.38
N VAL A 86 -5.26 -5.99 8.95
CA VAL A 86 -4.64 -4.67 9.08
C VAL A 86 -4.52 -4.21 10.53
N ARG A 87 -5.02 -5.01 11.49
CA ARG A 87 -5.06 -4.70 12.92
C ARG A 87 -3.67 -4.33 13.48
N PRO A 88 -2.57 -5.08 13.20
CA PRO A 88 -1.25 -4.72 13.73
C PRO A 88 -0.76 -3.33 13.28
N LEU A 89 -1.02 -2.97 12.02
CA LEU A 89 -0.65 -1.64 11.52
C LEU A 89 -1.54 -0.55 12.13
N MET A 90 -2.84 -0.80 12.27
CA MET A 90 -3.78 0.15 12.86
C MET A 90 -3.41 0.43 14.33
N GLU A 91 -3.16 -0.60 15.12
CA GLU A 91 -2.75 -0.49 16.52
C GLU A 91 -1.43 0.28 16.64
N HIS A 92 -0.44 -0.07 15.81
CA HIS A 92 0.83 0.65 15.78
C HIS A 92 0.66 2.14 15.46
N VAL A 93 -0.14 2.50 14.44
CA VAL A 93 -0.42 3.91 14.11
C VAL A 93 -1.10 4.63 15.27
N GLN A 94 -2.06 4.00 15.94
CA GLN A 94 -2.73 4.59 17.10
C GLN A 94 -1.78 4.83 18.27
N GLU A 95 -0.95 3.85 18.61
CA GLU A 95 0.05 3.94 19.68
C GLU A 95 1.04 5.07 19.40
N VAL A 96 1.62 5.09 18.20
CA VAL A 96 2.60 6.09 17.78
C VAL A 96 1.97 7.49 17.77
N SER A 97 0.75 7.64 17.27
CA SER A 97 0.07 8.94 17.21
C SER A 97 -0.15 9.55 18.60
N LYS A 98 -0.52 8.73 19.60
CA LYS A 98 -0.71 9.16 20.99
C LYS A 98 0.60 9.65 21.63
N CYS A 99 1.75 9.11 21.21
CA CYS A 99 3.06 9.55 21.69
C CYS A 99 3.48 10.92 21.15
N TYR A 100 3.00 11.31 19.97
CA TYR A 100 3.40 12.56 19.33
C TYR A 100 2.45 13.73 19.58
N TYR A 101 1.19 13.47 19.92
CA TYR A 101 0.21 14.52 20.11
C TYR A 101 -0.82 14.18 21.18
N VAL A 102 -1.01 15.12 22.11
CA VAL A 102 -2.08 15.10 23.10
C VAL A 102 -3.06 16.22 22.74
N PRO A 103 -4.32 15.89 22.36
CA PRO A 103 -5.33 16.90 22.07
C PRO A 103 -5.61 17.81 23.27
N SER A 104 -5.98 19.07 22.99
CA SER A 104 -6.47 20.00 24.00
C SER A 104 -7.95 19.74 24.36
N THR A 105 -8.61 20.67 25.05
CA THR A 105 -9.95 20.47 25.61
C THR A 105 -11.08 20.39 24.60
N ASN A 106 -10.90 20.91 23.38
CA ASN A 106 -11.95 20.97 22.36
C ASN A 106 -11.75 19.88 21.30
N VAL A 107 -12.30 18.70 21.57
CA VAL A 107 -12.22 17.54 20.67
C VAL A 107 -13.57 17.31 19.99
N ALA A 108 -13.56 17.21 18.67
CA ALA A 108 -14.71 16.79 17.88
C ALA A 108 -14.58 15.31 17.52
N VAL A 109 -15.68 14.57 17.63
CA VAL A 109 -15.77 13.17 17.22
C VAL A 109 -16.78 13.07 16.09
N ASP A 110 -16.34 12.58 14.95
CA ASP A 110 -17.17 12.32 13.78
C ASP A 110 -16.77 10.99 13.14
N LYS A 111 -17.69 10.41 12.36
CA LYS A 111 -17.43 9.20 11.59
C LYS A 111 -16.85 9.56 10.22
N MET A 112 -15.83 8.84 9.80
CA MET A 112 -15.38 8.86 8.41
C MET A 112 -16.02 7.67 7.68
N ILE A 113 -16.72 7.93 6.57
CA ILE A 113 -17.37 6.91 5.73
C ILE A 113 -16.51 6.67 4.49
#